data_AF-A0A803L460-F1
#
_entry.id   AF-A0A803L460-F1
#
_cell.length_a   1.000
_cell.length_b   1.000
_cell.length_c   1.000
_cell.angle_alpha   90.00
_cell.angle_beta   90.00
_cell.angle_gamma   90.00
#
_symmetry.space_group_name_H-M   'P 1'
#
loop_
_entity.id
_entity.type
_entity.pdbx_description
1 polymer ?
#
loop_
_entity_poly.entity_id
_entity_poly.type
_entity_poly.pdbx_seq_one_letter_code
_entity_poly.pdbx_strand_id
1 'polypeptide(L)'
;MFFEVSIYCFVCKYSSTDLVIFFSGTRIKTRKRNIAAPLDPAAFSDAVVQIYLDNAGDLELIAKSIESSELDFSRYGDTFFEASILYLLHGINGMSLLSPTYGSTFKAVSLLRNVSCVIFTGGRTQPGTTKPDEGERHTYSVIHCEPTREDILPSVFFIQKILRRRPFLIKYLENVMRRFLQSLELFEDNERKKLAIFTALTFSQKLSGLPPETVFQPLLKDNLVAKGLVLTFLTEFFKEFLVDNTLDDLIALLKRGKVEDKLLDFFPSSKRSPEAFSEHFTKEGLVPLVQYNEKKLFELKLAEMKSALTTQIAEEADVEEVIETVKHHVKESKLPDIEIVRLLWDVIMDAVQWSGKNQQQNANTALRQVKTWAKLLNSYCTSGKLELELIYKVQIQCYEDAKLMKLFPEIVRSLYDQDVLAEDTILHWFRKGTNPKGRQTFVKSLEPFVKWLEEAEEEE
;
A
#
# COMPACT_ATOMS: atom_id res chain seq x y z
N MET A 1 -32.78 -12.92 -29.61
CA MET A 1 -32.59 -12.74 -28.17
C MET A 1 -33.05 -14.03 -27.51
N PHE A 2 -32.10 -14.84 -26.98
CA PHE A 2 -32.26 -16.17 -26.34
C PHE A 2 -32.91 -17.27 -27.21
N PHE A 3 -32.61 -18.58 -27.16
CA PHE A 3 -31.69 -19.51 -26.47
C PHE A 3 -31.67 -20.78 -27.36
N GLU A 4 -30.57 -21.53 -27.48
CA GLU A 4 -30.55 -22.98 -27.28
C GLU A 4 -29.16 -23.60 -27.48
N VAL A 5 -28.85 -24.54 -26.57
CA VAL A 5 -27.62 -25.31 -26.40
C VAL A 5 -27.82 -26.65 -27.09
N SER A 6 -26.83 -27.16 -27.83
CA SER A 6 -26.80 -28.57 -28.25
C SER A 6 -25.52 -29.26 -27.78
N ILE A 7 -25.75 -30.27 -26.97
CA ILE A 7 -24.83 -31.27 -26.44
C ILE A 7 -24.49 -32.26 -27.56
N TYR A 8 -23.21 -32.61 -27.72
CA TYR A 8 -22.84 -33.90 -28.32
C TYR A 8 -21.82 -34.63 -27.45
N CYS A 9 -22.31 -35.71 -26.87
CA CYS A 9 -21.59 -36.76 -26.17
C CYS A 9 -20.96 -37.69 -27.22
N PHE A 10 -19.66 -37.99 -27.13
CA PHE A 10 -19.06 -39.09 -27.89
C PHE A 10 -18.41 -40.09 -26.94
N VAL A 11 -19.13 -41.20 -26.77
CA VAL A 11 -18.68 -42.45 -26.16
C VAL A 11 -17.73 -43.12 -27.15
N CYS A 12 -16.52 -43.51 -26.73
CA CYS A 12 -15.66 -44.38 -27.52
C CYS A 12 -15.51 -45.74 -26.83
N LYS A 13 -16.19 -46.74 -27.39
CA LYS A 13 -16.07 -48.17 -27.09
C LYS A 13 -14.76 -48.70 -27.67
N TYR A 14 -13.97 -49.39 -26.86
CA TYR A 14 -12.87 -50.23 -27.30
C TYR A 14 -13.43 -51.57 -27.80
N SER A 15 -13.05 -52.00 -29.00
CA SER A 15 -13.15 -53.39 -29.45
C SER A 15 -11.99 -53.73 -30.37
N SER A 16 -11.24 -54.75 -29.98
CA SER A 16 -10.23 -55.44 -30.79
C SER A 16 -10.84 -56.08 -32.03
N THR A 17 -10.12 -56.06 -33.15
CA THR A 17 -9.91 -57.20 -34.06
C THR A 17 -8.91 -56.81 -35.15
N ASP A 18 -8.04 -57.76 -35.48
CA ASP A 18 -6.99 -57.71 -36.49
C ASP A 18 -7.49 -57.31 -37.89
N LEU A 19 -6.75 -56.42 -38.54
CA LEU A 19 -6.80 -56.25 -40.00
C LEU A 19 -5.36 -56.12 -40.52
N VAL A 20 -4.82 -57.24 -41.00
CA VAL A 20 -3.56 -57.27 -41.76
C VAL A 20 -3.86 -56.75 -43.15
N ILE A 21 -3.42 -55.53 -43.44
CA ILE A 21 -3.37 -54.96 -44.80
C ILE A 21 -1.90 -54.82 -45.20
N PHE A 22 -1.49 -55.60 -46.19
CA PHE A 22 -0.24 -55.39 -46.92
C PHE A 22 -0.41 -54.21 -47.88
N PHE A 23 0.35 -53.11 -47.67
CA PHE A 23 0.62 -52.14 -48.72
C PHE A 23 2.10 -51.76 -48.75
N SER A 24 2.58 -51.70 -49.98
CA SER A 24 3.94 -51.46 -50.46
C SER A 24 4.62 -50.21 -49.90
N GLY A 25 5.90 -50.39 -49.56
CA GLY A 25 6.98 -49.40 -49.56
C GLY A 25 6.61 -47.92 -49.61
N THR A 26 6.26 -47.34 -48.48
CA THR A 26 6.41 -45.90 -48.24
C THR A 26 7.18 -45.72 -46.94
N ARG A 27 8.29 -44.99 -47.01
CA ARG A 27 9.15 -44.70 -45.86
C ARG A 27 8.44 -43.68 -44.97
N ILE A 28 7.57 -44.16 -44.07
CA ILE A 28 6.89 -43.33 -43.08
C ILE A 28 7.95 -42.85 -42.09
N LYS A 29 8.29 -41.55 -42.14
CA LYS A 29 8.98 -40.89 -41.03
C LYS A 29 8.00 -40.82 -39.86
N THR A 30 8.16 -41.72 -38.88
CA THR A 30 7.50 -41.59 -37.59
C THR A 30 7.93 -40.28 -36.94
N ARG A 31 7.00 -39.31 -36.87
CA ARG A 31 7.18 -38.11 -36.03
C ARG A 31 7.27 -38.62 -34.60
N LYS A 32 8.44 -38.50 -33.94
CA LYS A 32 8.57 -38.72 -32.49
C LYS A 32 7.51 -37.83 -31.84
N ARG A 33 6.42 -38.42 -31.32
CA ARG A 33 5.54 -37.70 -30.41
C ARG A 33 6.45 -37.36 -29.23
N ASN A 34 6.64 -36.07 -28.98
CA ASN A 34 7.24 -35.61 -27.73
C ASN A 34 6.27 -36.03 -26.63
N ILE A 35 6.43 -37.25 -26.11
CA ILE A 35 5.74 -37.68 -24.91
C ILE A 35 6.47 -36.92 -23.81
N ALA A 36 5.93 -35.76 -23.41
CA ALA A 36 6.35 -35.15 -22.17
C ALA A 36 6.18 -36.23 -21.09
N ALA A 37 7.26 -36.57 -20.39
CA ALA A 37 7.19 -37.49 -19.26
C ALA A 37 6.04 -37.03 -18.34
N PRO A 38 5.23 -37.92 -17.75
CA PRO A 38 4.20 -37.52 -16.80
C PRO A 38 4.81 -36.66 -15.68
N LEU A 39 4.06 -35.70 -15.16
CA LEU A 39 4.46 -34.98 -13.95
C LEU A 39 4.38 -35.96 -12.78
N ASP A 40 5.45 -36.03 -11.99
CA ASP A 40 5.48 -36.78 -10.73
C ASP A 40 5.95 -35.88 -9.57
N PRO A 41 5.07 -34.99 -9.09
CA PRO A 41 5.39 -34.10 -7.97
C PRO A 41 5.61 -34.86 -6.66
N ALA A 42 5.07 -36.08 -6.54
CA ALA A 42 5.20 -36.90 -5.34
C ALA A 42 6.65 -37.37 -5.17
N ALA A 43 7.24 -37.96 -6.21
CA ALA A 43 8.63 -38.39 -6.16
C ALA A 43 9.61 -37.23 -5.93
N PHE A 44 9.33 -36.05 -6.51
CA PHE A 44 10.10 -34.85 -6.22
C PHE A 44 9.99 -34.43 -4.75
N SER A 45 8.77 -34.38 -4.21
CA SER A 45 8.55 -34.08 -2.79
C SER A 45 9.32 -35.06 -1.91
N ASP A 46 9.18 -36.36 -2.14
CA ASP A 46 9.82 -37.43 -1.35
C ASP A 46 11.35 -37.27 -1.33
N ALA A 47 11.95 -36.93 -2.47
CA ALA A 47 13.39 -36.68 -2.54
C ALA A 47 13.82 -35.45 -1.74
N VAL A 48 13.02 -34.37 -1.75
CA VAL A 48 13.30 -33.19 -0.92
C VAL A 48 13.13 -33.54 0.56
N VAL A 49 12.11 -34.32 0.95
CA VAL A 49 11.94 -34.81 2.33
C VAL A 49 13.19 -35.56 2.79
N GLN A 50 13.68 -36.48 1.95
CA GLN A 50 14.84 -37.29 2.29
C GLN A 50 16.07 -36.42 2.53
N ILE A 51 16.26 -35.35 1.76
CA ILE A 51 17.34 -34.38 1.99
C ILE A 51 17.21 -33.71 3.37
N TYR A 52 16.00 -33.36 3.81
CA TYR A 52 15.77 -32.79 5.15
C TYR A 52 16.11 -33.81 6.25
N LEU A 53 15.71 -35.06 6.05
CA LEU A 53 15.96 -36.16 6.96
C LEU A 53 17.44 -36.48 7.10
N ASP A 54 18.15 -36.60 5.99
CA ASP A 54 19.58 -36.95 5.94
C ASP A 54 20.45 -35.89 6.65
N ASN A 55 19.97 -34.65 6.72
CA ASN A 55 20.65 -33.53 7.36
C ASN A 55 20.05 -33.13 8.71
N ALA A 56 19.19 -33.98 9.30
CA ALA A 56 18.59 -33.76 10.62
C ALA A 56 17.92 -32.39 10.83
N GLY A 57 17.36 -31.79 9.77
CA GLY A 57 16.68 -30.49 9.85
C GLY A 57 17.60 -29.26 9.88
N ASP A 58 18.93 -29.43 9.75
CA ASP A 58 19.87 -28.30 9.66
C ASP A 58 19.69 -27.58 8.31
N LEU A 59 19.00 -26.44 8.32
CA LEU A 59 18.68 -25.66 7.12
C LEU A 59 19.92 -25.25 6.31
N GLU A 60 21.07 -25.09 6.95
CA GLU A 60 22.31 -24.70 6.27
C GLU A 60 22.90 -25.86 5.46
N LEU A 61 22.88 -27.07 6.04
CA LEU A 61 23.26 -28.32 5.36
C LEU A 61 22.25 -28.71 4.30
N ILE A 62 20.96 -28.58 4.59
CA ILE A 62 19.87 -28.85 3.63
C ILE A 62 20.00 -27.95 2.41
N ALA A 63 20.27 -26.66 2.58
CA ALA A 63 20.49 -25.75 1.46
C ALA A 63 21.66 -26.22 0.57
N LYS A 64 22.72 -26.75 1.16
CA LYS A 64 23.89 -27.30 0.45
C LYS A 64 23.56 -28.62 -0.28
N SER A 65 22.77 -29.49 0.33
CA SER A 65 22.29 -30.73 -0.30
C SER A 65 21.31 -30.45 -1.45
N ILE A 66 20.41 -29.48 -1.30
CA ILE A 66 19.52 -29.02 -2.38
C ILE A 66 20.31 -28.41 -3.54
N GLU A 67 21.38 -27.65 -3.23
CA GLU A 67 22.27 -27.09 -4.25
C GLU A 67 22.97 -28.19 -5.06
N SER A 68 23.41 -29.27 -4.41
CA SER A 68 24.10 -30.39 -5.05
C SER A 68 23.17 -31.46 -5.65
N SER A 69 21.87 -31.40 -5.38
CA SER A 69 20.89 -32.35 -5.90
C SER A 69 20.63 -32.20 -7.41
N GLU A 70 20.36 -33.32 -8.08
CA GLU A 70 19.95 -33.37 -9.49
C GLU A 70 18.43 -33.15 -9.69
N LEU A 71 17.73 -32.62 -8.67
CA LEU A 71 16.29 -32.41 -8.70
C LEU A 71 15.87 -31.32 -9.70
N ASP A 72 14.78 -31.55 -10.42
CA ASP A 72 14.26 -30.62 -11.43
C ASP A 72 13.38 -29.51 -10.82
N PHE A 73 14.04 -28.52 -10.24
CA PHE A 73 13.40 -27.31 -9.71
C PHE A 73 12.71 -26.45 -10.77
N SER A 74 13.07 -26.60 -12.05
CA SER A 74 12.40 -25.88 -13.14
C SER A 74 10.99 -26.41 -13.35
N ARG A 75 10.79 -27.72 -13.14
CA ARG A 75 9.51 -28.39 -13.32
C ARG A 75 8.65 -28.44 -12.06
N TYR A 76 9.27 -28.50 -10.88
CA TYR A 76 8.59 -28.70 -9.60
C TYR A 76 8.76 -27.54 -8.61
N GLY A 77 9.11 -26.34 -9.09
CA GLY A 77 9.33 -25.17 -8.23
C GLY A 77 8.12 -24.78 -7.37
N ASP A 78 6.88 -24.88 -7.89
CA ASP A 78 5.67 -24.66 -7.07
C ASP A 78 5.58 -25.69 -5.94
N THR A 79 5.78 -26.98 -6.25
CA THR A 79 5.79 -28.08 -5.27
C THR A 79 6.85 -27.84 -4.18
N PHE A 80 8.04 -27.35 -4.57
CA PHE A 80 9.11 -27.00 -3.65
C PHE A 80 8.72 -25.89 -2.66
N PHE A 81 8.12 -24.79 -3.13
CA PHE A 81 7.76 -23.67 -2.25
C PHE A 81 6.46 -23.89 -1.47
N GLU A 82 5.45 -24.55 -2.05
CA GLU A 82 4.27 -24.98 -1.29
C GLU A 82 4.71 -25.82 -0.10
N ALA A 83 5.67 -26.71 -0.33
CA ALA A 83 6.23 -27.55 0.70
C ALA A 83 7.26 -26.84 1.61
N SER A 84 7.71 -25.62 1.29
CA SER A 84 8.63 -24.86 2.14
C SER A 84 7.91 -23.82 2.99
N ILE A 85 6.82 -23.22 2.50
CA ILE A 85 6.11 -22.12 3.16
C ILE A 85 4.99 -22.62 4.04
N LEU A 86 4.23 -23.66 3.62
CA LEU A 86 3.15 -24.17 4.46
C LEU A 86 3.73 -24.64 5.82
N TYR A 87 5.03 -25.00 5.82
CA TYR A 87 5.83 -25.66 6.87
C TYR A 87 6.07 -24.70 8.01
N LEU A 88 6.05 -23.44 7.65
CA LEU A 88 6.11 -22.31 8.52
C LEU A 88 4.76 -21.98 9.18
N LEU A 89 3.63 -22.41 8.58
CA LEU A 89 2.29 -21.98 8.99
C LEU A 89 1.64 -22.97 9.96
N HIS A 90 1.70 -24.27 9.69
CA HIS A 90 1.05 -25.26 10.55
C HIS A 90 2.00 -25.77 11.65
N GLY A 91 1.69 -25.44 12.91
CA GLY A 91 2.28 -26.12 14.06
C GLY A 91 1.30 -26.16 15.22
N ILE A 92 0.99 -27.36 15.74
CA ILE A 92 0.37 -27.56 17.07
C ILE A 92 0.63 -28.98 17.60
N ASN A 93 0.86 -28.96 18.92
CA ASN A 93 0.98 -29.93 20.00
C ASN A 93 0.20 -31.25 19.94
N GLY A 94 0.80 -32.27 20.56
CA GLY A 94 0.16 -33.55 20.83
C GLY A 94 -0.97 -33.45 21.85
N MET A 95 -2.12 -34.03 21.52
CA MET A 95 -2.97 -34.74 22.47
C MET A 95 -3.76 -35.84 21.74
N SER A 96 -3.72 -37.04 22.32
CA SER A 96 -4.44 -38.23 21.90
C SER A 96 -5.93 -38.13 22.23
N LEU A 97 -6.74 -38.90 21.47
CA LEU A 97 -8.10 -39.41 21.73
C LEU A 97 -9.31 -38.82 20.94
N LEU A 98 -9.84 -39.72 20.08
CA LEU A 98 -11.25 -40.10 19.88
C LEU A 98 -12.30 -39.14 19.28
N SER A 99 -12.68 -39.49 18.06
CA SER A 99 -14.06 -39.79 17.59
C SER A 99 -14.63 -38.93 16.44
N PRO A 100 -15.45 -39.53 15.54
CA PRO A 100 -15.85 -38.93 14.26
C PRO A 100 -17.28 -38.40 14.31
N THR A 101 -17.56 -37.18 13.82
CA THR A 101 -18.93 -36.83 13.42
C THR A 101 -19.04 -35.56 12.56
N TYR A 102 -19.92 -35.64 11.56
CA TYR A 102 -20.46 -34.61 10.66
C TYR A 102 -19.47 -34.00 9.64
N GLY A 103 -19.68 -34.06 8.32
CA GLY A 103 -20.91 -34.27 7.56
C GLY A 103 -21.40 -32.93 6.98
N SER A 104 -21.14 -32.74 5.67
CA SER A 104 -21.84 -31.80 4.77
C SER A 104 -21.32 -30.36 4.68
N THR A 105 -20.53 -30.06 3.65
CA THR A 105 -20.85 -29.08 2.56
C THR A 105 -19.75 -29.13 1.50
N PHE A 106 -19.89 -30.05 0.55
CA PHE A 106 -18.99 -30.21 -0.60
C PHE A 106 -19.62 -29.53 -1.82
N LYS A 107 -19.15 -28.33 -2.19
CA LYS A 107 -19.24 -27.75 -3.55
C LYS A 107 -18.65 -26.32 -3.58
N ALA A 108 -17.31 -26.22 -3.57
CA ALA A 108 -16.54 -25.10 -4.16
C ALA A 108 -15.02 -25.29 -4.00
N VAL A 109 -14.47 -26.50 -4.19
CA VAL A 109 -13.00 -26.68 -4.19
C VAL A 109 -12.61 -27.68 -5.28
N SER A 110 -12.73 -27.27 -6.54
CA SER A 110 -12.20 -28.01 -7.69
C SER A 110 -10.93 -27.39 -8.27
N LEU A 111 -10.27 -26.50 -7.53
CA LEU A 111 -9.02 -25.82 -7.93
C LEU A 111 -7.79 -26.16 -7.08
N LEU A 112 -7.91 -27.12 -6.14
CA LEU A 112 -6.79 -27.66 -5.36
C LEU A 112 -6.73 -29.19 -5.54
N ARG A 113 -6.64 -29.66 -6.79
CA ARG A 113 -6.38 -31.08 -7.05
C ARG A 113 -4.86 -31.31 -7.11
N ASN A 114 -4.39 -32.15 -6.18
CA ASN A 114 -3.04 -32.70 -6.02
C ASN A 114 -2.05 -31.83 -5.22
N VAL A 115 -2.30 -31.69 -3.91
CA VAL A 115 -1.27 -31.31 -2.94
C VAL A 115 -0.77 -32.62 -2.29
N SER A 116 0.32 -33.18 -2.82
CA SER A 116 1.03 -34.30 -2.20
C SER A 116 2.07 -33.73 -1.25
N CYS A 117 1.77 -33.69 0.05
CA CYS A 117 2.56 -32.94 1.04
C CYS A 117 3.35 -33.90 1.94
N VAL A 118 4.54 -34.33 1.51
CA VAL A 118 5.33 -35.34 2.25
C VAL A 118 6.35 -34.71 3.22
N ILE A 119 6.77 -33.46 3.01
CA ILE A 119 7.73 -32.74 3.88
C ILE A 119 7.13 -32.37 5.25
N PHE A 120 5.81 -32.46 5.38
CA PHE A 120 5.05 -31.76 6.41
C PHE A 120 4.71 -32.56 7.60
N THR A 121 4.00 -33.66 7.36
CA THR A 121 3.48 -34.44 8.46
C THR A 121 4.48 -35.50 8.87
N GLY A 122 5.59 -35.65 8.14
CA GLY A 122 6.41 -36.85 8.17
C GLY A 122 5.79 -38.01 7.38
N GLY A 123 4.70 -37.79 6.64
CA GLY A 123 3.96 -38.79 5.85
C GLY A 123 2.92 -38.18 4.90
N ARG A 124 2.13 -39.02 4.22
CA ARG A 124 1.07 -38.60 3.27
C ARG A 124 -0.15 -38.04 4.02
N THR A 125 -0.94 -37.15 3.41
CA THR A 125 -2.22 -36.66 3.97
C THR A 125 -3.39 -36.88 3.03
N GLN A 126 -4.59 -37.04 3.59
CA GLN A 126 -5.81 -37.20 2.79
C GLN A 126 -6.18 -35.89 2.07
N PRO A 127 -6.67 -35.95 0.81
CA PRO A 127 -7.00 -34.76 0.02
C PRO A 127 -7.97 -33.81 0.73
N GLY A 128 -7.58 -32.54 0.87
CA GLY A 128 -8.44 -31.50 1.47
C GLY A 128 -8.54 -31.53 3.00
N THR A 129 -7.64 -32.25 3.68
CA THR A 129 -7.54 -32.28 5.15
C THR A 129 -6.08 -32.27 5.61
N THR A 130 -5.86 -32.04 6.91
CA THR A 130 -4.56 -32.20 7.58
C THR A 130 -4.35 -33.62 8.16
N LYS A 131 -5.25 -34.57 7.88
CA LYS A 131 -5.20 -35.93 8.45
C LYS A 131 -4.21 -36.82 7.67
N PRO A 132 -3.41 -37.65 8.36
CA PRO A 132 -2.47 -38.55 7.70
C PRO A 132 -3.19 -39.65 6.91
N ASP A 133 -2.62 -40.00 5.76
CA ASP A 133 -2.85 -41.22 5.00
C ASP A 133 -1.79 -42.27 5.44
N GLU A 134 -2.00 -43.56 5.19
CA GLU A 134 -1.23 -44.66 5.83
C GLU A 134 0.31 -44.45 5.85
N GLY A 135 0.92 -44.53 7.05
CA GLY A 135 2.39 -44.46 7.29
C GLY A 135 2.81 -43.76 8.60
N GLU A 136 4.00 -44.07 9.14
CA GLU A 136 4.62 -43.40 10.31
C GLU A 136 5.34 -42.09 9.94
N ARG A 137 5.37 -41.13 10.89
CA ARG A 137 5.85 -39.75 10.71
C ARG A 137 7.28 -39.54 11.24
N HIS A 138 8.13 -38.78 10.56
CA HIS A 138 9.50 -38.47 11.02
C HIS A 138 9.65 -37.17 11.86
N THR A 139 10.69 -37.11 12.71
CA THR A 139 10.87 -36.15 13.83
C THR A 139 11.70 -34.87 13.56
N TYR A 140 12.36 -34.73 12.41
CA TYR A 140 13.17 -33.53 12.06
C TYR A 140 12.37 -32.45 11.27
N SER A 141 11.06 -32.36 11.51
CA SER A 141 10.14 -31.45 10.82
C SER A 141 9.85 -30.18 11.65
N VAL A 142 9.68 -29.00 11.03
CA VAL A 142 9.42 -27.68 11.69
C VAL A 142 8.00 -27.54 12.23
N ILE A 143 7.40 -28.65 12.63
CA ILE A 143 6.21 -28.64 13.48
C ILE A 143 6.54 -28.03 14.87
N HIS A 144 7.83 -27.85 15.20
CA HIS A 144 8.34 -27.48 16.53
C HIS A 144 8.62 -25.98 16.78
N CYS A 145 8.34 -25.06 15.86
CA CYS A 145 8.64 -23.62 16.04
C CYS A 145 7.48 -22.81 16.65
N GLU A 146 7.80 -21.96 17.62
CA GLU A 146 6.87 -20.97 18.17
C GLU A 146 6.54 -19.89 17.11
N PRO A 147 5.38 -19.22 17.20
CA PRO A 147 5.03 -18.09 16.33
C PRO A 147 5.83 -16.83 16.71
N THR A 148 7.14 -16.97 16.73
CA THR A 148 8.13 -15.96 17.11
C THR A 148 9.08 -15.72 15.96
N ARG A 149 9.72 -14.55 16.01
CA ARG A 149 10.69 -14.12 15.01
C ARG A 149 11.88 -15.07 14.96
N GLU A 150 12.43 -15.43 16.12
CA GLU A 150 13.65 -16.23 16.25
C GLU A 150 13.55 -17.58 15.56
N ASP A 151 12.34 -18.13 15.57
CA ASP A 151 12.00 -19.43 15.03
C ASP A 151 11.70 -19.38 13.53
N ILE A 152 11.11 -18.28 13.05
CA ILE A 152 10.74 -18.10 11.63
C ILE A 152 11.90 -17.57 10.78
N LEU A 153 12.78 -16.75 11.37
CA LEU A 153 13.88 -16.08 10.68
C LEU A 153 14.86 -17.05 9.97
N PRO A 154 15.27 -18.20 10.55
CA PRO A 154 16.12 -19.18 9.87
C PRO A 154 15.51 -19.67 8.55
N SER A 155 14.20 -19.86 8.47
CA SER A 155 13.51 -20.27 7.25
C SER A 155 13.54 -19.20 6.16
N VAL A 156 13.47 -17.92 6.55
CA VAL A 156 13.63 -16.79 5.62
C VAL A 156 15.05 -16.79 5.02
N PHE A 157 16.08 -17.00 5.86
CA PHE A 157 17.46 -17.10 5.38
C PHE A 157 17.70 -18.32 4.51
N PHE A 158 17.10 -19.46 4.83
CA PHE A 158 17.12 -20.65 3.99
C PHE A 158 16.56 -20.35 2.59
N ILE A 159 15.36 -19.76 2.51
CA ILE A 159 14.74 -19.39 1.22
C ILE A 159 15.59 -18.37 0.49
N GLN A 160 16.16 -17.39 1.20
CA GLN A 160 17.06 -16.40 0.61
C GLN A 160 18.29 -17.05 -0.02
N LYS A 161 18.88 -18.04 0.65
CA LYS A 161 20.04 -18.78 0.16
C LYS A 161 19.71 -19.58 -1.10
N ILE A 162 18.56 -20.27 -1.11
CA ILE A 162 18.09 -21.00 -2.29
C ILE A 162 17.85 -20.05 -3.48
N LEU A 163 17.20 -18.90 -3.25
CA LEU A 163 16.93 -17.92 -4.30
C LEU A 163 18.19 -17.25 -4.86
N ARG A 164 19.21 -16.98 -4.03
CA ARG A 164 20.50 -16.45 -4.51
C ARG A 164 21.20 -17.42 -5.47
N ARG A 165 21.07 -18.73 -5.23
CA ARG A 165 21.66 -19.78 -6.09
C ARG A 165 20.79 -20.12 -7.30
N ARG A 166 19.46 -20.03 -7.16
CA ARG A 166 18.49 -20.35 -8.21
C ARG A 166 17.48 -19.21 -8.37
N PRO A 167 17.85 -18.05 -8.95
CA PRO A 167 16.98 -16.87 -8.99
C PRO A 167 15.66 -17.08 -9.75
N PHE A 168 15.61 -18.00 -10.71
CA PHE A 168 14.40 -18.33 -11.46
C PHE A 168 13.27 -18.87 -10.56
N LEU A 169 13.60 -19.37 -9.37
CA LEU A 169 12.65 -19.88 -8.39
C LEU A 169 11.72 -18.80 -7.82
N ILE A 170 12.08 -17.53 -7.93
CA ILE A 170 11.28 -16.43 -7.37
C ILE A 170 9.83 -16.41 -7.89
N LYS A 171 9.61 -16.76 -9.16
CA LYS A 171 8.27 -16.82 -9.75
C LYS A 171 7.38 -17.87 -9.10
N TYR A 172 7.96 -18.99 -8.68
CA TYR A 172 7.22 -20.03 -7.97
C TYR A 172 6.90 -19.58 -6.54
N LEU A 173 7.85 -18.94 -5.85
CA LEU A 173 7.60 -18.34 -4.54
C LEU A 173 6.45 -17.31 -4.60
N GLU A 174 6.46 -16.44 -5.60
CA GLU A 174 5.39 -15.47 -5.87
C GLU A 174 4.02 -16.15 -6.03
N ASN A 175 3.94 -17.22 -6.81
CA ASN A 175 2.70 -17.97 -7.03
C ASN A 175 2.17 -18.62 -5.75
N VAL A 176 3.07 -19.17 -4.92
CA VAL A 176 2.69 -19.81 -3.65
C VAL A 176 2.24 -18.76 -2.63
N MET A 177 2.99 -17.68 -2.46
CA MET A 177 2.62 -16.58 -1.57
C MET A 177 1.25 -16.01 -1.92
N ARG A 178 0.99 -15.75 -3.22
CA ARG A 178 -0.31 -15.30 -3.70
C ARG A 178 -1.44 -16.25 -3.30
N ARG A 179 -1.24 -17.56 -3.50
CA ARG A 179 -2.26 -18.59 -3.17
C ARG A 179 -2.53 -18.67 -1.67
N PHE A 180 -1.50 -18.54 -0.84
CA PHE A 180 -1.64 -18.60 0.61
C PHE A 180 -2.39 -17.38 1.15
N LEU A 181 -2.02 -16.19 0.67
CA LEU A 181 -2.68 -14.93 1.07
C LEU A 181 -4.14 -14.86 0.58
N GLN A 182 -4.47 -15.50 -0.55
CA GLN A 182 -5.85 -15.63 -1.02
C GLN A 182 -6.66 -16.71 -0.29
N SER A 183 -5.99 -17.53 0.52
CA SER A 183 -6.57 -18.66 1.24
C SER A 183 -6.44 -18.49 2.77
N LEU A 184 -6.30 -17.26 3.27
CA LEU A 184 -6.19 -16.95 4.70
C LEU A 184 -7.32 -17.55 5.56
N GLU A 185 -8.48 -17.80 4.96
CA GLU A 185 -9.61 -18.43 5.63
C GLU A 185 -9.42 -19.91 5.95
N LEU A 186 -8.47 -20.58 5.30
CA LEU A 186 -8.14 -21.99 5.53
C LEU A 186 -7.14 -22.19 6.69
N PHE A 187 -6.52 -21.11 7.15
CA PHE A 187 -5.52 -21.14 8.21
C PHE A 187 -6.16 -20.79 9.57
N GLU A 188 -5.67 -21.42 10.63
CA GLU A 188 -6.02 -21.04 12.00
C GLU A 188 -5.35 -19.72 12.43
N ASP A 189 -5.76 -19.16 13.57
CA ASP A 189 -5.27 -17.85 14.03
C ASP A 189 -3.74 -17.81 14.23
N ASN A 190 -3.17 -18.85 14.86
CA ASN A 190 -1.72 -18.95 15.05
C ASN A 190 -0.98 -19.07 13.71
N GLU A 191 -1.55 -19.79 12.75
CA GLU A 191 -0.94 -20.03 11.44
C GLU A 191 -0.93 -18.75 10.61
N ARG A 192 -2.03 -17.98 10.65
CA ARG A 192 -2.10 -16.64 10.05
C ARG A 192 -1.06 -15.71 10.65
N LYS A 193 -0.85 -15.77 11.97
CA LYS A 193 0.19 -14.97 12.65
C LYS A 193 1.59 -15.36 12.17
N LYS A 194 1.91 -16.66 12.06
CA LYS A 194 3.18 -17.13 11.49
C LYS A 194 3.37 -16.64 10.05
N LEU A 195 2.32 -16.68 9.23
CA LEU A 195 2.37 -16.17 7.86
C LEU A 195 2.65 -14.66 7.83
N ALA A 196 2.04 -13.90 8.74
CA ALA A 196 2.27 -12.47 8.84
C ALA A 196 3.73 -12.17 9.20
N ILE A 197 4.26 -12.85 10.22
CA ILE A 197 5.65 -12.72 10.68
C ILE A 197 6.62 -13.07 9.55
N PHE A 198 6.41 -14.22 8.90
CA PHE A 198 7.20 -14.64 7.74
C PHE A 198 7.25 -13.59 6.66
N THR A 199 6.08 -13.11 6.27
CA THR A 199 5.93 -12.21 5.15
C THR A 199 6.62 -10.89 5.49
N ALA A 200 6.50 -10.40 6.73
CA ALA A 200 7.22 -9.23 7.22
C ALA A 200 8.73 -9.43 7.17
N LEU A 201 9.23 -10.56 7.68
CA LEU A 201 10.65 -10.90 7.66
C LEU A 201 11.19 -11.06 6.23
N THR A 202 10.40 -11.56 5.27
CA THR A 202 10.85 -11.63 3.87
C THR A 202 11.18 -10.25 3.29
N PHE A 203 10.43 -9.20 3.67
CA PHE A 203 10.73 -7.84 3.24
C PHE A 203 11.82 -7.19 4.10
N SER A 204 11.81 -7.41 5.43
CA SER A 204 12.82 -6.90 6.35
C SER A 204 14.23 -7.39 5.98
N GLN A 205 14.37 -8.69 5.73
CA GLN A 205 15.64 -9.32 5.34
C GLN A 205 16.01 -9.08 3.86
N LYS A 206 15.26 -8.21 3.16
CA LYS A 206 15.45 -7.84 1.76
C LYS A 206 15.60 -9.08 0.88
N LEU A 207 14.67 -10.03 1.02
CA LEU A 207 14.61 -11.20 0.16
C LEU A 207 14.51 -10.73 -1.30
N SER A 208 15.60 -10.89 -2.05
CA SER A 208 15.73 -10.30 -3.38
C SER A 208 14.70 -10.89 -4.33
N GLY A 209 13.87 -10.02 -4.91
CA GLY A 209 13.03 -10.35 -6.05
C GLY A 209 11.54 -10.55 -5.75
N LEU A 210 11.09 -10.65 -4.49
CA LEU A 210 9.66 -10.77 -4.20
C LEU A 210 8.98 -9.40 -4.37
N PRO A 211 8.06 -9.22 -5.34
CA PRO A 211 7.38 -7.95 -5.54
C PRO A 211 6.36 -7.72 -4.41
N PRO A 212 6.33 -6.55 -3.76
CA PRO A 212 5.33 -6.24 -2.73
C PRO A 212 3.88 -6.35 -3.22
N GLU A 213 3.63 -6.05 -4.50
CA GLU A 213 2.32 -6.21 -5.15
C GLU A 213 1.78 -7.64 -5.07
N THR A 214 2.67 -8.64 -5.13
CA THR A 214 2.31 -10.06 -5.03
C THR A 214 1.83 -10.44 -3.63
N VAL A 215 2.15 -9.64 -2.61
CA VAL A 215 1.68 -9.84 -1.23
C VAL A 215 0.44 -9.01 -0.95
N PHE A 216 0.48 -7.71 -1.23
CA PHE A 216 -0.59 -6.82 -0.77
C PHE A 216 -1.84 -6.83 -1.65
N GLN A 217 -1.72 -6.96 -2.98
CA GLN A 217 -2.90 -6.94 -3.85
C GLN A 217 -3.82 -8.16 -3.63
N PRO A 218 -3.32 -9.40 -3.46
CA PRO A 218 -4.18 -10.56 -3.24
C PRO A 218 -4.98 -10.51 -1.93
N LEU A 219 -4.53 -9.72 -0.96
CA LEU A 219 -5.22 -9.49 0.31
C LEU A 219 -6.49 -8.64 0.17
N LEU A 220 -6.61 -7.84 -0.90
CA LEU A 220 -7.79 -6.98 -1.14
C LEU A 220 -9.02 -7.75 -1.67
N LYS A 221 -9.10 -9.06 -1.45
CA LYS A 221 -10.22 -9.89 -1.88
C LYS A 221 -11.40 -9.71 -0.92
N ASP A 222 -12.56 -9.31 -1.44
CA ASP A 222 -13.73 -8.89 -0.65
C ASP A 222 -14.16 -9.88 0.45
N ASN A 223 -14.12 -11.19 0.17
CA ASN A 223 -14.53 -12.20 1.16
C ASN A 223 -13.60 -12.26 2.38
N LEU A 224 -12.29 -12.05 2.18
CA LEU A 224 -11.31 -12.08 3.27
C LEU A 224 -11.36 -10.78 4.08
N VAL A 225 -11.52 -9.66 3.38
CA VAL A 225 -11.65 -8.32 3.99
C VAL A 225 -12.92 -8.25 4.83
N ALA A 226 -14.06 -8.73 4.32
CA ALA A 226 -15.34 -8.73 5.04
C ALA A 226 -15.27 -9.53 6.35
N LYS A 227 -14.51 -10.63 6.38
CA LYS A 227 -14.28 -11.45 7.58
C LYS A 227 -13.27 -10.85 8.57
N GLY A 228 -12.59 -9.76 8.22
CA GLY A 228 -11.57 -9.12 9.06
C GLY A 228 -10.23 -9.86 9.13
N LEU A 229 -10.07 -10.97 8.41
CA LEU A 229 -8.84 -11.79 8.44
C LEU A 229 -7.62 -11.01 7.92
N VAL A 230 -7.85 -10.16 6.93
CA VAL A 230 -6.82 -9.35 6.28
C VAL A 230 -6.29 -8.28 7.23
N LEU A 231 -7.18 -7.63 7.98
CA LEU A 231 -6.79 -6.61 8.94
C LEU A 231 -5.93 -7.19 10.07
N THR A 232 -6.31 -8.36 10.60
CA THR A 232 -5.51 -9.08 11.61
C THR A 232 -4.14 -9.45 11.06
N PHE A 233 -4.10 -10.03 9.84
CA PHE A 233 -2.85 -10.36 9.17
C PHE A 233 -1.92 -9.15 9.00
N LEU A 234 -2.45 -8.04 8.47
CA LEU A 234 -1.66 -6.82 8.23
C LEU A 234 -1.16 -6.18 9.52
N THR A 235 -1.95 -6.25 10.59
CA THR A 235 -1.56 -5.72 11.90
C THR A 235 -0.32 -6.44 12.42
N GLU A 236 -0.33 -7.78 12.41
CA GLU A 236 0.81 -8.59 12.82
C GLU A 236 2.02 -8.38 11.89
N PHE A 237 1.76 -8.24 10.59
CA PHE A 237 2.80 -7.93 9.60
C PHE A 237 3.47 -6.57 9.89
N PHE A 238 2.70 -5.50 10.17
CA PHE A 238 3.25 -4.18 10.44
C PHE A 238 4.06 -4.15 11.73
N LYS A 239 3.54 -4.78 12.80
CA LYS A 239 4.27 -4.90 14.06
C LYS A 239 5.62 -5.56 13.86
N GLU A 240 5.63 -6.71 13.19
CA GLU A 240 6.86 -7.48 12.94
C GLU A 240 7.84 -6.72 12.03
N PHE A 241 7.33 -6.07 10.98
CA PHE A 241 8.17 -5.32 10.04
C PHE A 241 8.86 -4.13 10.72
N LEU A 242 8.15 -3.43 11.61
CA LEU A 242 8.65 -2.25 12.32
C LEU A 242 9.62 -2.55 13.46
N VAL A 243 9.89 -3.82 13.77
CA VAL A 243 10.92 -4.17 14.77
C VAL A 243 12.33 -3.83 14.25
N ASP A 244 12.61 -4.08 12.96
CA ASP A 244 13.92 -3.80 12.35
C ASP A 244 13.92 -2.62 11.36
N ASN A 245 12.73 -2.15 10.95
CA ASN A 245 12.58 -1.15 9.90
C ASN A 245 11.86 0.08 10.43
N THR A 246 12.09 1.21 9.78
CA THR A 246 11.43 2.46 10.15
C THR A 246 10.01 2.54 9.55
N LEU A 247 9.21 3.49 10.04
CA LEU A 247 7.92 3.80 9.41
C LEU A 247 8.10 4.21 7.95
N ASP A 248 9.13 4.98 7.63
CA ASP A 248 9.42 5.41 6.25
C ASP A 248 9.69 4.22 5.33
N ASP A 249 10.39 3.19 5.82
CA ASP A 249 10.60 1.94 5.09
C ASP A 249 9.27 1.20 4.85
N LEU A 250 8.38 1.18 5.85
CA LEU A 250 7.06 0.58 5.72
C LEU A 250 6.20 1.32 4.69
N ILE A 251 6.18 2.65 4.73
CA ILE A 251 5.47 3.47 3.74
C ILE A 251 6.05 3.26 2.34
N ALA A 252 7.38 3.20 2.21
CA ALA A 252 8.04 2.88 0.93
C ALA A 252 7.67 1.48 0.41
N LEU A 253 7.51 0.50 1.31
CA LEU A 253 7.06 -0.83 0.96
C LEU A 253 5.60 -0.84 0.47
N LEU A 254 4.71 -0.14 1.17
CA LEU A 254 3.29 0.01 0.80
C LEU A 254 3.11 0.76 -0.53
N LYS A 255 3.95 1.76 -0.80
CA LYS A 255 4.06 2.47 -2.09
C LYS A 255 4.40 1.52 -3.23
N ARG A 256 5.46 0.73 -3.06
CA ARG A 256 5.85 -0.32 -4.02
C ARG A 256 4.78 -1.41 -4.17
N GLY A 257 3.97 -1.63 -3.14
CA GLY A 257 2.81 -2.52 -3.18
C GLY A 257 1.57 -1.93 -3.85
N LYS A 258 1.56 -0.63 -4.14
CA LYS A 258 0.40 0.14 -4.67
C LYS A 258 -0.83 0.06 -3.76
N VAL A 259 -0.62 0.02 -2.45
CA VAL A 259 -1.69 -0.10 -1.44
C VAL A 259 -1.64 0.98 -0.35
N GLU A 260 -0.67 1.89 -0.41
CA GLU A 260 -0.53 3.00 0.54
C GLU A 260 -1.76 3.93 0.58
N ASP A 261 -2.40 4.20 -0.56
CA ASP A 261 -3.64 5.00 -0.64
C ASP A 261 -4.90 4.18 -0.35
N LYS A 262 -4.75 2.86 -0.16
CA LYS A 262 -5.85 1.90 -0.02
C LYS A 262 -5.85 1.22 1.34
N LEU A 263 -5.20 1.81 2.34
CA LEU A 263 -5.09 1.20 3.66
C LEU A 263 -6.46 0.95 4.31
N LEU A 264 -7.43 1.85 4.08
CA LEU A 264 -8.81 1.67 4.52
C LEU A 264 -9.52 0.51 3.82
N ASP A 265 -9.11 0.12 2.61
CA ASP A 265 -9.75 -0.98 1.88
C ASP A 265 -9.51 -2.34 2.53
N PHE A 266 -8.47 -2.46 3.36
CA PHE A 266 -8.20 -3.66 4.15
C PHE A 266 -9.13 -3.83 5.37
N PHE A 267 -9.85 -2.77 5.75
CA PHE A 267 -10.85 -2.85 6.80
C PHE A 267 -12.13 -3.48 6.25
N PRO A 268 -12.86 -4.27 7.06
CA PRO A 268 -14.21 -4.69 6.74
C PRO A 268 -15.06 -3.49 6.33
N SER A 269 -15.95 -3.65 5.35
CA SER A 269 -16.75 -2.55 4.79
C SER A 269 -17.53 -1.75 5.86
N SER A 270 -17.96 -2.40 6.93
CA SER A 270 -18.66 -1.76 8.07
C SER A 270 -17.77 -0.88 8.95
N LYS A 271 -16.44 -0.94 8.79
CA LYS A 271 -15.45 -0.25 9.64
C LYS A 271 -14.50 0.65 8.83
N ARG A 272 -14.81 0.94 7.56
CA ARG A 272 -13.99 1.83 6.72
C ARG A 272 -14.22 3.29 7.10
N SER A 273 -13.55 3.75 8.13
CA SER A 273 -13.56 5.16 8.55
C SER A 273 -12.18 5.55 9.09
N PRO A 274 -11.80 6.84 8.97
CA PRO A 274 -10.59 7.35 9.61
C PRO A 274 -10.56 7.08 11.12
N GLU A 275 -11.71 7.20 11.79
CA GLU A 275 -11.83 6.98 13.22
C GLU A 275 -11.55 5.53 13.60
N ALA A 276 -12.14 4.57 12.87
CA ALA A 276 -11.88 3.15 13.09
C ALA A 276 -10.42 2.76 12.78
N PHE A 277 -9.79 3.42 11.81
CA PHE A 277 -8.37 3.24 11.53
C PHE A 277 -7.52 3.69 12.72
N SER A 278 -7.75 4.91 13.21
CA SER A 278 -7.02 5.48 14.35
C SER A 278 -7.25 4.66 15.64
N GLU A 279 -8.48 4.21 15.89
CA GLU A 279 -8.81 3.37 17.06
C GLU A 279 -8.09 2.03 17.01
N HIS A 280 -8.17 1.31 15.88
CA HIS A 280 -7.55 -0.01 15.70
C HIS A 280 -6.04 0.07 15.87
N PHE A 281 -5.35 0.94 15.13
CA PHE A 281 -3.89 0.96 15.14
C PHE A 281 -3.30 1.60 16.41
N THR A 282 -4.00 2.53 17.06
CA THR A 282 -3.60 3.02 18.39
C THR A 282 -3.65 1.90 19.42
N LYS A 283 -4.72 1.09 19.42
CA LYS A 283 -4.85 -0.06 20.33
C LYS A 283 -3.73 -1.09 20.14
N GLU A 284 -3.30 -1.27 18.90
CA GLU A 284 -2.25 -2.23 18.52
C GLU A 284 -0.82 -1.65 18.66
N GLY A 285 -0.67 -0.44 19.20
CA GLY A 285 0.63 0.21 19.45
C GLY A 285 1.28 0.89 18.24
N LEU A 286 0.57 0.99 17.11
CA LEU A 286 1.05 1.55 15.85
C LEU A 286 0.70 3.05 15.72
N VAL A 287 0.91 3.82 16.80
CA VAL A 287 0.64 5.28 16.85
C VAL A 287 1.35 6.08 15.75
N PRO A 288 2.62 5.79 15.39
CA PRO A 288 3.28 6.50 14.28
C PRO A 288 2.56 6.34 12.94
N LEU A 289 1.95 5.18 12.68
CA LEU A 289 1.17 4.93 11.46
C LEU A 289 -0.14 5.73 11.47
N VAL A 290 -0.77 5.89 12.63
CA VAL A 290 -1.97 6.72 12.81
C VAL A 290 -1.67 8.18 12.51
N GLN A 291 -0.61 8.73 13.11
CA GLN A 291 -0.18 10.11 12.88
C GLN A 291 0.15 10.37 11.41
N TYR A 292 0.82 9.41 10.76
CA TYR A 292 1.09 9.47 9.33
C TYR A 292 -0.20 9.52 8.51
N ASN A 293 -1.17 8.64 8.81
CA ASN A 293 -2.44 8.60 8.10
C ASN A 293 -3.27 9.88 8.31
N GLU A 294 -3.31 10.42 9.53
CA GLU A 294 -3.97 11.68 9.85
C GLU A 294 -3.36 12.86 9.08
N LYS A 295 -2.03 12.95 9.05
CA LYS A 295 -1.32 13.96 8.26
C LYS A 295 -1.61 13.81 6.77
N LYS A 296 -1.58 12.58 6.24
CA LYS A 296 -1.88 12.30 4.84
C LYS A 296 -3.32 12.66 4.47
N LEU A 297 -4.29 12.31 5.31
CA LEU A 297 -5.70 12.68 5.10
C LEU A 297 -5.88 14.20 5.16
N PHE A 298 -5.17 14.88 6.06
CA PHE A 298 -5.15 16.33 6.11
C PHE A 298 -4.62 16.96 4.81
N GLU A 299 -3.47 16.49 4.33
CA GLU A 299 -2.87 16.96 3.07
C GLU A 299 -3.77 16.68 1.85
N LEU A 300 -4.42 15.51 1.79
CA LEU A 300 -5.36 15.16 0.73
C LEU A 300 -6.58 16.10 0.72
N LYS A 301 -7.22 16.33 1.87
CA LYS A 301 -8.35 17.25 2.00
C LYS A 301 -7.95 18.68 1.60
N LEU A 302 -6.76 19.11 2.00
CA LEU A 302 -6.22 20.42 1.62
C LEU A 302 -6.00 20.51 0.09
N ALA A 303 -5.47 19.46 -0.53
CA ALA A 303 -5.25 19.39 -1.98
C ALA A 303 -6.56 19.31 -2.78
N GLU A 304 -7.57 18.59 -2.30
CA GLU A 304 -8.91 18.53 -2.89
C GLU A 304 -9.57 19.92 -2.87
N MET A 305 -9.54 20.60 -1.72
CA MET A 305 -10.03 21.97 -1.59
C MET A 305 -9.25 22.91 -2.52
N LYS A 306 -7.91 22.79 -2.57
CA LYS A 306 -7.08 23.58 -3.49
C LYS A 306 -7.53 23.41 -4.93
N SER A 307 -7.68 22.16 -5.38
CA SER A 307 -8.08 21.86 -6.75
C SER A 307 -9.46 22.42 -7.09
N ALA A 308 -10.44 22.25 -6.20
CA ALA A 308 -11.79 22.77 -6.40
C ALA A 308 -11.81 24.30 -6.53
N LEU A 309 -11.11 25.00 -5.63
CA LEU A 309 -11.02 26.45 -5.65
C LEU A 309 -10.22 26.96 -6.85
N THR A 310 -9.15 26.27 -7.27
CA THR A 310 -8.39 26.65 -8.47
C THR A 310 -9.27 26.63 -9.71
N THR A 311 -10.14 25.63 -9.85
CA THR A 311 -11.12 25.58 -10.95
C THR A 311 -12.10 26.75 -10.88
N GLN A 312 -12.73 26.99 -9.74
CA GLN A 312 -13.70 28.09 -9.58
C GLN A 312 -13.09 29.47 -9.84
N ILE A 313 -11.87 29.71 -9.34
CA ILE A 313 -11.17 30.98 -9.56
C ILE A 313 -10.77 31.14 -11.03
N ALA A 314 -10.33 30.07 -11.70
CA ALA A 314 -9.97 30.10 -13.12
C ALA A 314 -11.18 30.34 -14.04
N GLU A 315 -12.35 29.88 -13.63
CA GLU A 315 -13.63 30.09 -14.33
C GLU A 315 -14.28 31.45 -14.00
N GLU A 316 -13.62 32.28 -13.19
CA GLU A 316 -14.15 33.57 -12.71
C GLU A 316 -15.55 33.43 -12.06
N ALA A 317 -15.74 32.37 -11.28
CA ALA A 317 -16.98 32.11 -10.55
C ALA A 317 -17.34 33.26 -9.58
N ASP A 318 -18.61 33.32 -9.18
CA ASP A 318 -19.06 34.36 -8.23
C ASP A 318 -18.38 34.20 -6.87
N VAL A 319 -17.96 35.33 -6.28
CA VAL A 319 -17.20 35.31 -5.02
C VAL A 319 -18.02 34.70 -3.87
N GLU A 320 -19.34 34.86 -3.83
CA GLU A 320 -20.19 34.23 -2.81
C GLU A 320 -20.24 32.71 -2.99
N GLU A 321 -20.31 32.22 -4.23
CA GLU A 321 -20.27 30.77 -4.53
C GLU A 321 -18.95 30.14 -4.06
N VAL A 322 -17.84 30.83 -4.28
CA VAL A 322 -16.52 30.37 -3.81
C VAL A 322 -16.48 30.37 -2.28
N ILE A 323 -17.00 31.42 -1.62
CA ILE A 323 -17.08 31.48 -0.15
C ILE A 323 -17.92 30.31 0.41
N GLU A 324 -19.06 30.00 -0.20
CA GLU A 324 -19.90 28.86 0.18
C GLU A 324 -19.16 27.52 0.02
N THR A 325 -18.41 27.36 -1.07
CA THR A 325 -17.58 26.17 -1.31
C THR A 325 -16.53 26.00 -0.22
N VAL A 326 -15.80 27.07 0.14
CA VAL A 326 -14.82 27.01 1.24
C VAL A 326 -15.53 26.65 2.55
N LYS A 327 -16.67 27.29 2.88
CA LYS A 327 -17.43 27.01 4.12
C LYS A 327 -17.83 25.53 4.22
N HIS A 328 -18.25 24.94 3.10
CA HIS A 328 -18.58 23.52 3.01
C HIS A 328 -17.36 22.64 3.36
N HIS A 329 -16.23 22.85 2.67
CA HIS A 329 -15.01 22.08 2.91
C HIS A 329 -14.46 22.24 4.33
N VAL A 330 -14.51 23.46 4.89
CA VAL A 330 -14.05 23.72 6.27
C VAL A 330 -14.90 22.97 7.29
N LYS A 331 -16.22 22.95 7.10
CA LYS A 331 -17.14 22.23 7.98
C LYS A 331 -16.94 20.71 7.94
N GLU A 332 -16.72 20.15 6.75
CA GLU A 332 -16.51 18.71 6.58
C GLU A 332 -15.12 18.26 7.06
N SER A 333 -14.10 19.07 6.83
CA SER A 333 -12.70 18.66 7.00
C SER A 333 -12.07 19.12 8.31
N LYS A 334 -12.71 20.02 9.07
CA LYS A 334 -12.19 20.62 10.32
C LYS A 334 -10.77 21.19 10.14
N LEU A 335 -10.52 21.83 9.00
CA LEU A 335 -9.22 22.42 8.69
C LEU A 335 -8.97 23.66 9.57
N PRO A 336 -7.74 23.90 10.05
CA PRO A 336 -7.40 25.12 10.78
C PRO A 336 -7.52 26.37 9.90
N ASP A 337 -8.08 27.45 10.45
CA ASP A 337 -8.23 28.75 9.78
C ASP A 337 -6.93 29.28 9.17
N ILE A 338 -5.80 29.05 9.85
CA ILE A 338 -4.45 29.41 9.38
C ILE A 338 -4.13 28.76 8.03
N GLU A 339 -4.47 27.47 7.87
CA GLU A 339 -4.18 26.72 6.64
C GLU A 339 -5.14 27.11 5.52
N ILE A 340 -6.37 27.48 5.86
CA ILE A 340 -7.34 28.02 4.90
C ILE A 340 -6.85 29.35 4.34
N VAL A 341 -6.43 30.30 5.19
CA VAL A 341 -5.89 31.60 4.75
C VAL A 341 -4.69 31.43 3.81
N ARG A 342 -3.75 30.54 4.17
CA ARG A 342 -2.59 30.20 3.32
C ARG A 342 -3.02 29.63 1.97
N LEU A 343 -3.99 28.72 1.97
CA LEU A 343 -4.50 28.10 0.76
C LEU A 343 -5.20 29.11 -0.15
N LEU A 344 -6.07 29.97 0.40
CA LEU A 344 -6.80 30.97 -0.37
C LEU A 344 -5.83 31.88 -1.13
N TRP A 345 -4.78 32.35 -0.44
CA TRP A 345 -3.73 33.12 -1.08
C TRP A 345 -3.03 32.34 -2.20
N ASP A 346 -2.66 31.08 -1.97
CA ASP A 346 -2.04 30.24 -3.00
C ASP A 346 -2.93 30.08 -4.24
N VAL A 347 -4.23 29.79 -4.06
CA VAL A 347 -5.16 29.61 -5.19
C VAL A 347 -5.35 30.91 -5.97
N ILE A 348 -5.51 32.05 -5.28
CA ILE A 348 -5.63 33.36 -5.89
C ILE A 348 -4.40 33.68 -6.75
N MET A 349 -3.20 33.44 -6.20
CA MET A 349 -1.95 33.72 -6.89
C MET A 349 -1.63 32.73 -8.01
N ASP A 350 -1.98 31.45 -7.86
CA ASP A 350 -1.81 30.42 -8.89
C ASP A 350 -2.65 30.71 -10.15
N ALA A 351 -3.78 31.42 -10.00
CA ALA A 351 -4.62 31.85 -11.11
C ALA A 351 -4.06 33.05 -11.91
N VAL A 352 -2.99 33.71 -11.42
CA VAL A 352 -2.40 34.88 -12.10
C VAL A 352 -1.72 34.44 -13.40
N GLN A 353 -2.18 35.00 -14.52
CA GLN A 353 -1.57 34.75 -15.83
C GLN A 353 -0.35 35.65 -16.06
N TRP A 354 0.83 35.03 -16.11
CA TRP A 354 2.11 35.73 -16.31
C TRP A 354 2.49 35.85 -17.79
N SER A 355 2.79 37.06 -18.26
CA SER A 355 3.32 37.34 -19.60
C SER A 355 4.83 37.58 -19.57
N GLY A 356 5.57 37.00 -20.53
CA GLY A 356 7.03 37.19 -20.62
C GLY A 356 7.48 38.54 -21.17
N LYS A 357 6.57 39.38 -21.68
CA LYS A 357 6.94 40.58 -22.45
C LYS A 357 6.73 41.91 -21.69
N ASN A 358 5.91 41.93 -20.62
CA ASN A 358 5.54 43.18 -19.96
C ASN A 358 5.43 43.02 -18.44
N GLN A 359 6.46 43.47 -17.72
CA GLN A 359 6.51 43.38 -16.26
C GLN A 359 5.43 44.24 -15.58
N GLN A 360 5.07 45.40 -16.15
CA GLN A 360 4.02 46.25 -15.60
C GLN A 360 2.63 45.61 -15.76
N GLN A 361 2.40 44.94 -16.89
CA GLN A 361 1.14 44.20 -17.09
C GLN A 361 0.99 43.09 -16.07
N ASN A 362 2.06 42.34 -15.80
CA ASN A 362 2.06 41.28 -14.79
C ASN A 362 1.75 41.82 -13.39
N ALA A 363 2.33 42.96 -13.03
CA ALA A 363 2.04 43.67 -11.78
C ALA A 363 0.55 44.01 -11.65
N ASN A 364 -0.02 44.62 -12.69
CA ASN A 364 -1.42 45.00 -12.73
C ASN A 364 -2.36 43.77 -12.68
N THR A 365 -2.03 42.68 -13.36
CA THR A 365 -2.82 41.44 -13.33
C THR A 365 -2.82 40.83 -11.92
N ALA A 366 -1.66 40.76 -11.26
CA ALA A 366 -1.55 40.24 -9.90
C ALA A 366 -2.38 41.08 -8.91
N LEU A 367 -2.24 42.42 -8.96
CA LEU A 367 -3.02 43.31 -8.10
C LEU A 367 -4.52 43.27 -8.39
N ARG A 368 -4.92 43.15 -9.67
CA ARG A 368 -6.32 42.95 -10.05
C ARG A 368 -6.85 41.66 -9.43
N GLN A 369 -6.09 40.57 -9.48
CA GLN A 369 -6.48 39.30 -8.90
C GLN A 369 -6.70 39.42 -7.40
N VAL A 370 -5.77 40.06 -6.67
CA VAL A 370 -5.90 40.31 -5.22
C VAL A 370 -7.17 41.13 -4.91
N LYS A 371 -7.46 42.18 -5.70
CA LYS A 371 -8.66 43.02 -5.51
C LYS A 371 -9.95 42.25 -5.79
N THR A 372 -10.02 41.49 -6.88
CA THR A 372 -11.20 40.70 -7.24
C THR A 372 -11.59 39.72 -6.12
N TRP A 373 -10.60 39.07 -5.51
CA TRP A 373 -10.80 38.05 -4.49
C TRP A 373 -10.59 38.55 -3.04
N ALA A 374 -10.51 39.87 -2.84
CA ALA A 374 -10.31 40.46 -1.52
C ALA A 374 -11.44 40.11 -0.55
N LYS A 375 -12.70 40.10 -1.04
CA LYS A 375 -13.86 39.70 -0.24
C LYS A 375 -13.78 38.25 0.26
N LEU A 376 -13.23 37.35 -0.56
CA LEU A 376 -12.97 35.96 -0.17
C LEU A 376 -11.92 35.90 0.94
N LEU A 377 -10.81 36.62 0.81
CA LEU A 377 -9.78 36.69 1.86
C LEU A 377 -10.33 37.29 3.16
N ASN A 378 -11.11 38.37 3.07
CA ASN A 378 -11.71 39.04 4.22
C ASN A 378 -12.63 38.08 5.02
N SER A 379 -13.38 37.21 4.32
CA SER A 379 -14.27 36.24 4.99
C SER A 379 -13.56 35.24 5.92
N TYR A 380 -12.25 35.04 5.77
CA TYR A 380 -11.43 34.17 6.61
C TYR A 380 -10.34 34.90 7.41
N CYS A 381 -9.99 36.13 7.06
CA CYS A 381 -9.10 36.99 7.85
C CYS A 381 -9.87 37.70 8.96
N THR A 382 -10.50 36.94 9.86
CA THR A 382 -11.43 37.46 10.89
C THR A 382 -10.75 37.93 12.19
N SER A 383 -9.42 37.81 12.27
CA SER A 383 -8.66 38.23 13.44
C SER A 383 -7.25 38.68 13.04
N GLY A 384 -6.66 39.58 13.83
CA GLY A 384 -5.29 40.06 13.60
C GLY A 384 -4.24 38.94 13.53
N LYS A 385 -4.49 37.77 14.16
CA LYS A 385 -3.62 36.59 14.01
C LYS A 385 -3.66 36.00 12.59
N LEU A 386 -4.84 35.91 11.99
CA LEU A 386 -5.04 35.38 10.65
C LEU A 386 -4.59 36.38 9.58
N GLU A 387 -4.88 37.66 9.79
CA GLU A 387 -4.34 38.75 8.98
C GLU A 387 -2.80 38.76 8.98
N LEU A 388 -2.18 38.60 10.17
CA LEU A 388 -0.71 38.54 10.28
C LEU A 388 -0.14 37.33 9.55
N GLU A 389 -0.83 36.19 9.59
CA GLU A 389 -0.46 34.99 8.84
C GLU A 389 -0.53 35.24 7.33
N LEU A 390 -1.56 35.94 6.84
CA LEU A 390 -1.66 36.34 5.45
C LEU A 390 -0.45 37.19 5.04
N ILE A 391 -0.09 38.21 5.83
CA ILE A 391 1.08 39.05 5.54
C ILE A 391 2.37 38.20 5.49
N TYR A 392 2.57 37.26 6.41
CA TYR A 392 3.73 36.37 6.36
C TYR A 392 3.75 35.47 5.13
N LYS A 393 2.61 34.94 4.70
CA LYS A 393 2.50 34.15 3.49
C LYS A 393 2.86 34.96 2.24
N VAL A 394 2.30 36.17 2.12
CA VAL A 394 2.62 37.14 1.05
C VAL A 394 4.11 37.48 1.08
N GLN A 395 4.68 37.78 2.25
CA GLN A 395 6.09 38.08 2.45
C GLN A 395 7.00 36.97 1.91
N ILE A 396 6.74 35.72 2.29
CA ILE A 396 7.56 34.58 1.84
C ILE A 396 7.48 34.42 0.32
N GLN A 397 6.27 34.45 -0.25
CA GLN A 397 6.10 34.24 -1.69
C GLN A 397 6.71 35.39 -2.51
N CYS A 398 6.53 36.65 -2.09
CA CYS A 398 7.16 37.80 -2.72
C CYS A 398 8.70 37.73 -2.63
N TYR A 399 9.25 37.12 -1.59
CA TYR A 399 10.71 36.95 -1.47
C TYR A 399 11.24 35.85 -2.38
N GLU A 400 10.48 34.77 -2.57
CA GLU A 400 10.87 33.62 -3.39
C GLU A 400 10.64 33.84 -4.89
N ASP A 401 9.63 34.63 -5.28
CA ASP A 401 9.35 34.94 -6.67
C ASP A 401 9.80 36.37 -7.04
N ALA A 402 10.85 36.43 -7.88
CA ALA A 402 11.40 37.69 -8.39
C ALA A 402 10.37 38.57 -9.12
N LYS A 403 9.28 37.99 -9.66
CA LYS A 403 8.19 38.74 -10.30
C LYS A 403 7.35 39.51 -9.28
N LEU A 404 7.21 38.97 -8.07
CA LEU A 404 6.40 39.52 -6.99
C LEU A 404 7.18 40.40 -6.01
N MET A 405 8.51 40.29 -5.99
CA MET A 405 9.37 40.99 -5.04
C MET A 405 9.14 42.51 -4.97
N LYS A 406 8.87 43.17 -6.09
CA LYS A 406 8.60 44.63 -6.11
C LYS A 406 7.15 44.98 -5.76
N LEU A 407 6.24 44.02 -5.78
CA LEU A 407 4.80 44.24 -5.61
C LEU A 407 4.36 44.15 -4.15
N PHE A 408 5.21 43.69 -3.24
CA PHE A 408 4.85 43.52 -1.84
C PHE A 408 4.19 44.77 -1.22
N PRO A 409 4.74 46.00 -1.35
CA PRO A 409 4.08 47.18 -0.78
C PRO A 409 2.71 47.48 -1.40
N GLU A 410 2.58 47.26 -2.72
CA GLU A 410 1.32 47.49 -3.45
C GLU A 410 0.26 46.45 -3.09
N ILE A 411 0.67 45.19 -2.85
CA ILE A 411 -0.21 44.13 -2.36
C ILE A 411 -0.71 44.44 -0.95
N VAL A 412 0.19 44.80 -0.02
CA VAL A 412 -0.20 45.12 1.37
C VAL A 412 -1.15 46.32 1.40
N ARG A 413 -0.84 47.38 0.63
CA ARG A 413 -1.75 48.52 0.50
C ARG A 413 -3.10 48.10 -0.09
N SER A 414 -3.10 47.29 -1.15
CA SER A 414 -4.35 46.82 -1.76
C SER A 414 -5.18 45.95 -0.82
N LEU A 415 -4.56 45.21 0.10
CA LEU A 415 -5.27 44.42 1.10
C LEU A 415 -5.83 45.31 2.23
N TYR A 416 -5.09 46.35 2.62
CA TYR A 416 -5.58 47.40 3.53
C TYR A 416 -6.77 48.15 2.94
N ASP A 417 -6.66 48.64 1.70
CA ASP A 417 -7.72 49.38 0.99
C ASP A 417 -9.01 48.56 0.75
N GLN A 418 -8.98 47.25 0.98
CA GLN A 418 -10.12 46.33 0.82
C GLN A 418 -10.58 45.74 2.16
N ASP A 419 -10.15 46.33 3.27
CA ASP A 419 -10.49 45.92 4.64
C ASP A 419 -10.11 44.46 4.95
N VAL A 420 -9.09 43.92 4.27
CA VAL A 420 -8.59 42.55 4.53
C VAL A 420 -7.54 42.55 5.63
N LEU A 421 -6.76 43.63 5.75
CA LEU A 421 -5.74 43.80 6.79
C LEU A 421 -6.05 45.05 7.61
N ALA A 422 -6.13 44.90 8.93
CA ALA A 422 -6.24 46.03 9.83
C ALA A 422 -4.92 46.78 9.94
N GLU A 423 -5.00 48.09 10.20
CA GLU A 423 -3.84 48.95 10.44
C GLU A 423 -2.94 48.40 11.56
N ASP A 424 -3.53 48.07 12.70
CA ASP A 424 -2.86 47.48 13.86
C ASP A 424 -2.03 46.23 13.48
N THR A 425 -2.56 45.39 12.60
CA THR A 425 -1.87 44.18 12.14
C THR A 425 -0.65 44.54 11.29
N ILE A 426 -0.78 45.51 10.39
CA ILE A 426 0.33 45.98 9.54
C ILE A 426 1.43 46.61 10.40
N LEU A 427 1.06 47.48 11.35
CA LEU A 427 2.00 48.09 12.30
C LEU A 427 2.67 47.02 13.18
N HIS A 428 1.92 46.02 13.65
CA HIS A 428 2.47 44.90 14.41
C HIS A 428 3.49 44.11 13.60
N TRP A 429 3.17 43.74 12.37
CA TRP A 429 4.09 43.04 11.47
C TRP A 429 5.37 43.86 11.22
N PHE A 430 5.20 45.16 10.95
CA PHE A 430 6.31 46.06 10.66
C PHE A 430 7.27 46.19 11.84
N ARG A 431 6.74 46.44 13.05
CA ARG A 431 7.54 46.68 14.27
C ARG A 431 8.04 45.39 14.90
N LYS A 432 7.17 44.40 15.07
CA LYS A 432 7.38 43.18 15.90
C LYS A 432 7.32 41.86 15.14
N GLY A 433 7.25 41.90 13.80
CA GLY A 433 7.18 40.69 12.98
C GLY A 433 8.29 39.68 13.30
N THR A 434 7.90 38.42 13.51
CA THR A 434 8.76 37.34 14.00
C THR A 434 9.37 36.52 12.86
N ASN A 435 8.77 36.53 11.66
CA ASN A 435 9.28 35.79 10.52
C ASN A 435 10.43 36.54 9.82
N PRO A 436 11.67 36.04 9.84
CA PRO A 436 12.84 36.78 9.34
C PRO A 436 12.96 36.78 7.81
N LYS A 437 12.32 35.85 7.10
CA LYS A 437 12.59 35.59 5.67
C LYS A 437 12.09 36.72 4.77
N GLY A 438 13.01 37.53 4.23
CA GLY A 438 12.68 38.68 3.38
C GLY A 438 12.21 39.93 4.14
N ARG A 439 11.98 39.85 5.45
CA ARG A 439 11.42 40.96 6.26
C ARG A 439 12.25 42.23 6.18
N GLN A 440 13.58 42.16 6.30
CA GLN A 440 14.43 43.36 6.28
C GLN A 440 14.29 44.16 4.98
N THR A 441 14.13 43.47 3.85
CA THR A 441 13.91 44.11 2.55
C THR A 441 12.53 44.76 2.51
N PHE A 442 11.50 44.04 2.97
CA PHE A 442 10.12 44.50 2.86
C PHE A 442 9.74 45.61 3.86
N VAL A 443 10.30 45.58 5.06
CA VAL A 443 10.17 46.68 6.04
C VAL A 443 10.66 47.98 5.41
N LYS A 444 11.84 48.00 4.78
CA LYS A 444 12.34 49.20 4.09
C LYS A 444 11.41 49.66 2.96
N SER A 445 10.86 48.72 2.19
CA SER A 445 9.96 49.07 1.08
C SER A 445 8.56 49.54 1.52
N LEU A 446 8.09 49.11 2.69
CA LEU A 446 6.79 49.46 3.24
C LEU A 446 6.85 50.70 4.15
N GLU A 447 8.04 51.15 4.55
CA GLU A 447 8.25 52.30 5.44
C GLU A 447 7.49 53.57 5.02
N PRO A 448 7.43 53.98 3.73
CA PRO A 448 6.63 55.14 3.34
C PRO A 448 5.14 54.99 3.59
N PHE A 449 4.61 53.77 3.46
CA PHE A 449 3.19 53.48 3.72
C PHE A 449 2.89 53.44 5.21
N VAL A 450 3.81 52.89 6.02
CA VAL A 450 3.64 52.87 7.48
C VAL A 450 3.69 54.26 8.09
N LYS A 451 4.59 55.14 7.61
CA LYS A 451 4.59 56.55 8.04
C LYS A 451 3.27 57.24 7.74
N TRP A 452 2.70 56.98 6.56
CA TRP A 452 1.39 57.51 6.21
C TRP A 452 0.27 57.00 7.13
N LEU A 453 0.28 55.72 7.52
CA LEU A 453 -0.69 55.18 8.50
C LEU A 453 -0.55 55.89 9.86
N GLU A 454 0.69 56.00 10.38
CA GLU A 454 0.96 56.65 11.67
C GLU A 454 0.62 58.15 11.67
N GLU A 455 0.87 58.87 10.57
CA GLU A 455 0.55 60.30 10.43
C GLU A 455 -0.96 60.55 10.26
N ALA A 456 -1.70 59.63 9.61
CA ALA A 456 -3.14 59.75 9.43
C ALA A 456 -3.92 59.58 10.75
N GLU A 457 -3.40 58.78 11.69
CA GLU A 457 -3.99 58.60 13.03
C GLU A 457 -3.78 59.83 13.94
N GLU A 458 -2.74 60.64 13.71
CA GLU A 458 -2.46 61.85 14.50
C GLU A 458 -3.31 63.08 14.09
N GLU A 459 -3.98 63.03 12.93
CA GLU A 459 -4.81 64.12 12.38
C GLU A 459 -6.33 63.96 12.64
N GLU A 460 -6.78 62.81 13.16
CA GLU A 460 -8.15 62.55 13.66
C GLU A 460 -8.26 62.69 15.18
#